data_AF-A0A1H8R5C2-F1
#
_entry.id   AF-A0A1H8R5C2-F1
#
_cell.length_a   1.000
_cell.length_b   1.000
_cell.length_c   1.000
_cell.angle_alpha   90.00
_cell.angle_beta   90.00
_cell.angle_gamma   90.00
#
_symmetry.space_group_name_H-M   'P 1'
#
loop_
_entity.id
_entity.type
_entity.pdbx_description
1 polymer ?
#
loop_
_entity_poly.entity_id
_entity_poly.type
_entity_poly.pdbx_seq_one_letter_code
_entity_poly.pdbx_strand_id
1 'polypeptide(L)'
;MENSSGIKLEKAPVVSNPKGRRFRSLRWKISLSSSMILLAVVMLFCFVSYLGLMANFDNQREVEYHRYSREVNSLIKNTSQNLYQLAEMIPFLDGMKKALLTNDGESISKVFDLHWALLQFHNGVEFVHFYNPQNQLNASWDSLDTHMDGNILLSTWVSHVNQSERPINPLLCRESCIQYIVAPLLVEGKKVGVVVMGISLADVFLAFKRIAGADIGLLIKEQNSLLQNDFDFLRWNIHISALTNKEKNLEVLKKVARIYPEMSALHNGAQIRWNDQYLQIKLFPLDSYEPDKAHLIVMTDVTAAVKNIHDSIWKIALIGLLGLIFAEILLFLIFTRLLAKLKDVVFVLPLLANGQFERFRLSVASTDRVQRFRDEVDTLSEAAVSLSLQLEKLEQEVSTRTKMLIE
;
A
#
# COMPACT_ATOMS: atom_id res chain seq x y z
N MET A 1 -65.53 76.96 14.61
CA MET A 1 -64.59 76.75 15.73
C MET A 1 -63.26 76.41 15.09
N GLU A 2 -62.51 77.44 14.67
CA GLU A 2 -61.44 78.12 15.43
C GLU A 2 -60.10 77.62 14.87
N ASN A 3 -59.52 78.35 13.90
CA ASN A 3 -58.30 79.18 14.03
C ASN A 3 -57.07 78.37 14.54
N SER A 4 -55.85 78.43 13.98
CA SER A 4 -55.21 79.43 13.13
C SER A 4 -53.79 78.97 12.76
N SER A 5 -53.23 79.58 11.71
CA SER A 5 -51.80 79.90 11.46
C SER A 5 -50.80 78.81 11.02
N GLY A 6 -49.96 79.20 10.04
CA GLY A 6 -48.57 78.76 9.94
C GLY A 6 -48.05 78.45 8.53
N ILE A 7 -47.49 79.47 7.86
CA ILE A 7 -46.72 79.41 6.60
C ILE A 7 -45.45 78.54 6.76
N LYS A 8 -45.03 77.74 5.74
CA LYS A 8 -43.65 77.73 5.15
C LYS A 8 -43.32 76.52 4.24
N LEU A 9 -42.76 76.87 3.09
CA LEU A 9 -41.66 76.27 2.30
C LEU A 9 -41.63 74.75 2.01
N GLU A 10 -41.83 74.47 0.74
CA GLU A 10 -41.02 73.62 -0.16
C GLU A 10 -39.88 72.78 0.46
N LYS A 11 -39.96 71.45 0.32
CA LYS A 11 -38.81 70.53 0.39
C LYS A 11 -38.85 69.55 -0.78
N ALA A 12 -37.93 69.74 -1.71
CA ALA A 12 -37.51 68.78 -2.72
C ALA A 12 -36.60 67.68 -2.08
N PRO A 13 -36.22 66.62 -2.82
CA PRO A 13 -36.27 65.24 -2.34
C PRO A 13 -34.98 64.75 -1.65
N VAL A 14 -35.14 63.78 -0.75
CA VAL A 14 -34.02 63.01 -0.18
C VAL A 14 -33.70 61.86 -1.13
N VAL A 15 -32.66 62.06 -1.96
CA VAL A 15 -32.05 61.00 -2.77
C VAL A 15 -31.08 60.19 -1.90
N SER A 16 -31.16 58.88 -2.08
CA SER A 16 -30.48 57.79 -1.39
C SER A 16 -28.94 57.88 -1.34
N ASN A 17 -28.40 57.56 -0.16
CA ASN A 17 -26.98 57.35 0.12
C ASN A 17 -26.51 55.96 -0.42
N PRO A 18 -25.45 55.84 -1.24
CA PRO A 18 -24.96 54.54 -1.66
C PRO A 18 -24.10 53.89 -0.58
N LYS A 19 -24.37 52.60 -0.31
CA LYS A 19 -23.66 51.74 0.64
C LYS A 19 -22.14 51.87 0.49
N GLY A 20 -21.46 52.24 1.59
CA GLY A 20 -20.00 52.33 1.67
C GLY A 20 -19.32 51.03 1.26
N ARG A 21 -18.50 51.10 0.20
CA ARG A 21 -17.59 50.03 -0.19
C ARG A 21 -16.51 49.88 0.90
N ARG A 22 -16.42 48.70 1.52
CA ARG A 22 -15.33 48.37 2.48
C ARG A 22 -13.97 48.49 1.78
N PHE A 23 -13.18 49.50 2.13
CA PHE A 23 -11.85 49.71 1.60
C PHE A 23 -10.86 48.73 2.25
N ARG A 24 -10.53 47.63 1.58
CA ARG A 24 -9.43 46.75 1.98
C ARG A 24 -8.16 47.24 1.31
N SER A 25 -7.11 47.51 2.10
CA SER A 25 -5.84 47.99 1.55
C SER A 25 -5.25 46.98 0.55
N LEU A 26 -4.58 47.48 -0.49
CA LEU A 26 -3.99 46.64 -1.57
C LEU A 26 -3.08 45.52 -1.01
N ARG A 27 -2.45 45.76 0.14
CA ARG A 27 -1.64 44.80 0.92
C ARG A 27 -2.39 43.50 1.23
N TRP A 28 -3.63 43.61 1.73
CA TRP A 28 -4.46 42.45 2.07
C TRP A 28 -4.98 41.72 0.84
N LYS A 29 -5.19 42.41 -0.28
CA LYS A 29 -5.65 41.78 -1.52
C LYS A 29 -4.56 40.90 -2.14
N ILE A 30 -3.32 41.40 -2.15
CA ILE A 30 -2.15 40.68 -2.69
C ILE A 30 -1.73 39.52 -1.78
N SER A 31 -1.66 39.76 -0.46
CA SER A 31 -1.36 38.71 0.53
C SER A 31 -2.39 37.57 0.46
N LEU A 32 -3.69 37.87 0.44
CA LEU A 32 -4.72 36.83 0.32
C LEU A 32 -4.59 36.00 -0.97
N SER A 33 -4.30 36.66 -2.11
CA SER A 33 -4.09 35.93 -3.37
C SER A 33 -2.84 35.06 -3.35
N SER A 34 -1.75 35.55 -2.75
CA SER A 34 -0.50 34.80 -2.60
C SER A 34 -0.70 33.59 -1.68
N SER A 35 -1.35 33.78 -0.54
CA SER A 35 -1.69 32.73 0.41
C SER A 35 -2.51 31.62 -0.25
N MET A 36 -3.51 31.99 -1.09
CA MET A 36 -4.32 31.02 -1.81
C MET A 36 -3.48 30.16 -2.78
N ILE A 37 -2.53 30.77 -3.48
CA ILE A 37 -1.62 30.07 -4.40
C ILE A 37 -0.69 29.13 -3.62
N LEU A 38 -0.05 29.62 -2.56
CA LEU A 38 0.82 28.82 -1.69
C LEU A 38 0.09 27.61 -1.11
N LEU A 39 -1.14 27.82 -0.64
CA LEU A 39 -1.98 26.76 -0.08
C LEU A 39 -2.33 25.71 -1.14
N ALA A 40 -2.65 26.13 -2.37
CA ALA A 40 -2.89 25.21 -3.48
C ALA A 40 -1.65 24.36 -3.82
N VAL A 41 -0.45 24.95 -3.80
CA VAL A 41 0.82 24.24 -4.03
C VAL A 41 1.08 23.22 -2.92
N VAL A 42 0.89 23.57 -1.65
CA VAL A 42 1.06 22.65 -0.52
C VAL A 42 0.07 21.49 -0.59
N MET A 43 -1.20 21.76 -0.93
CA MET A 43 -2.19 20.70 -1.13
C MET A 43 -1.80 19.76 -2.27
N LEU A 44 -1.38 20.31 -3.41
CA LEU A 44 -0.95 19.51 -4.56
C LEU A 44 0.26 18.63 -4.19
N PHE A 45 1.23 19.19 -3.46
CA PHE A 45 2.40 18.43 -3.00
C PHE A 45 2.02 17.29 -2.05
N CYS A 46 1.11 17.54 -1.10
CA CYS A 46 0.60 16.50 -0.19
C CYS A 46 -0.12 15.40 -0.98
N PHE A 47 -0.94 15.77 -1.96
CA PHE A 47 -1.67 14.83 -2.81
C PHE A 47 -0.73 13.96 -3.66
N VAL A 48 0.26 14.57 -4.32
CA VAL A 48 1.27 13.84 -5.11
C VAL A 48 2.09 12.92 -4.21
N SER A 49 2.49 13.39 -3.03
CA SER A 49 3.22 12.57 -2.06
C SER A 49 2.40 11.37 -1.60
N TYR A 50 1.10 11.57 -1.31
CA TYR A 50 0.20 10.47 -0.95
C TYR A 50 0.12 9.42 -2.05
N LEU A 51 -0.11 9.85 -3.30
CA LEU A 51 -0.16 8.93 -4.44
C LEU A 51 1.17 8.17 -4.62
N GLY A 52 2.30 8.85 -4.45
CA GLY A 52 3.63 8.23 -4.53
C GLY A 52 3.87 7.19 -3.44
N LEU A 53 3.51 7.50 -2.18
CA LEU A 53 3.62 6.54 -1.07
C LEU A 53 2.72 5.33 -1.29
N MET A 54 1.49 5.53 -1.77
CA MET A 54 0.57 4.43 -2.04
C MET A 54 1.04 3.55 -3.20
N ALA A 55 1.51 4.16 -4.30
CA ALA A 55 2.07 3.41 -5.42
C ALA A 55 3.32 2.61 -5.02
N ASN A 56 4.19 3.18 -4.17
CA ASN A 56 5.35 2.46 -3.64
C ASN A 56 4.93 1.29 -2.75
N PHE A 57 3.92 1.48 -1.91
CA PHE A 57 3.35 0.40 -1.10
C PHE A 57 2.81 -0.72 -1.97
N ASP A 58 2.03 -0.42 -3.02
CA ASP A 58 1.50 -1.42 -3.95
C ASP A 58 2.59 -2.18 -4.70
N ASN A 59 3.65 -1.50 -5.15
CA ASN A 59 4.79 -2.17 -5.77
C ASN A 59 5.54 -3.10 -4.81
N GLN A 60 5.75 -2.67 -3.55
CA GLN A 60 6.39 -3.51 -2.54
C GLN A 60 5.57 -4.77 -2.23
N ARG A 61 4.23 -4.64 -2.22
CA ARG A 61 3.30 -5.75 -1.99
C ARG A 61 3.42 -6.83 -3.06
N GLU A 62 3.46 -6.46 -4.34
CA GLU A 62 3.61 -7.47 -5.41
C GLU A 62 4.94 -8.22 -5.33
N VAL A 63 6.03 -7.53 -5.00
CA VAL A 63 7.33 -8.18 -4.79
C VAL A 63 7.28 -9.18 -3.62
N GLU A 64 6.61 -8.81 -2.53
CA GLU A 64 6.43 -9.68 -1.36
C GLU A 64 5.55 -10.90 -1.68
N TYR A 65 4.51 -10.73 -2.50
CA TYR A 65 3.67 -11.83 -2.94
C TYR A 65 4.40 -12.84 -3.82
N HIS A 66 5.23 -12.37 -4.75
CA HIS A 66 6.11 -13.25 -5.51
C HIS A 66 7.14 -13.95 -4.61
N ARG A 67 7.53 -13.34 -3.48
CA ARG A 67 8.37 -14.00 -2.48
C ARG A 67 7.61 -15.12 -1.78
N TYR A 68 6.38 -14.88 -1.32
CA TYR A 68 5.58 -15.90 -0.64
C TYR A 68 5.28 -17.12 -1.50
N SER A 69 4.87 -16.92 -2.75
CA SER A 69 4.64 -18.03 -3.67
C SER A 69 5.91 -18.88 -3.89
N ARG A 70 7.07 -18.23 -4.05
CA ARG A 70 8.36 -18.93 -4.15
C ARG A 70 8.72 -19.68 -2.88
N GLU A 71 8.48 -19.09 -1.71
CA GLU A 71 8.78 -19.70 -0.42
C GLU A 71 7.96 -20.96 -0.21
N VAL A 72 6.63 -20.91 -0.42
CA VAL A 72 5.78 -22.09 -0.28
C VAL A 72 6.18 -23.19 -1.28
N ASN A 73 6.39 -22.84 -2.55
CA ASN A 73 6.82 -23.81 -3.56
C ASN A 73 8.18 -24.44 -3.22
N SER A 74 9.11 -23.66 -2.67
CA SER A 74 10.40 -24.15 -2.19
C SER A 74 10.23 -25.15 -1.04
N LEU A 75 9.38 -24.82 -0.06
CA LEU A 75 9.08 -25.72 1.06
C LEU A 75 8.45 -27.04 0.59
N ILE A 76 7.45 -26.98 -0.30
CA ILE A 76 6.82 -28.18 -0.88
C ILE A 76 7.84 -29.03 -1.63
N LYS A 77 8.68 -28.40 -2.47
CA LYS A 77 9.73 -29.10 -3.21
C LYS A 77 10.73 -29.78 -2.26
N ASN A 78 11.15 -29.08 -1.21
CA ASN A 78 12.08 -29.62 -0.23
C ASN A 78 11.47 -30.81 0.53
N THR A 79 10.20 -30.71 0.91
CA THR A 79 9.43 -31.84 1.49
C THR A 79 9.40 -33.04 0.55
N SER A 80 9.12 -32.83 -0.74
CA SER A 80 9.11 -33.91 -1.73
C SER A 80 10.49 -34.56 -1.89
N GLN A 81 11.58 -33.77 -1.90
CA GLN A 81 12.94 -34.29 -1.99
C GLN A 81 13.34 -35.10 -0.75
N ASN A 82 12.98 -34.62 0.44
CA ASN A 82 13.22 -35.35 1.69
C ASN A 82 12.47 -36.68 1.71
N LEU A 83 11.20 -36.69 1.27
CA LEU A 83 10.39 -37.91 1.21
C LEU A 83 10.97 -38.92 0.20
N TYR A 84 11.51 -38.44 -0.92
CA TYR A 84 12.22 -39.29 -1.88
C TYR A 84 13.50 -39.90 -1.29
N GLN A 85 14.31 -39.12 -0.55
CA GLN A 85 15.50 -39.65 0.13
C GLN A 85 15.13 -40.72 1.17
N LEU A 86 14.03 -40.54 1.91
CA LEU A 86 13.50 -41.56 2.81
C LEU A 86 13.15 -42.84 2.05
N ALA A 87 12.53 -42.72 0.87
CA ALA A 87 12.17 -43.87 0.04
C ALA A 87 13.40 -44.67 -0.43
N GLU A 88 14.46 -43.95 -0.86
CA GLU A 88 15.71 -44.56 -1.32
C GLU A 88 16.48 -45.29 -0.21
N MET A 89 16.29 -44.91 1.05
CA MET A 89 16.95 -45.56 2.18
C MET A 89 16.29 -46.89 2.58
N ILE A 90 15.03 -47.13 2.19
CA ILE A 90 14.28 -48.31 2.63
C ILE A 90 14.97 -49.64 2.31
N PRO A 91 15.49 -49.89 1.09
CA PRO A 91 16.18 -51.14 0.77
C PRO A 91 17.44 -51.42 1.63
N PHE A 92 17.98 -50.38 2.27
CA PHE A 92 19.19 -50.45 3.10
C PHE A 92 18.88 -50.66 4.59
N LEU A 93 17.60 -50.66 4.99
CA LEU A 93 17.21 -51.05 6.34
C LEU A 93 17.60 -52.50 6.61
N ASP A 94 18.04 -52.79 7.83
CA ASP A 94 18.50 -54.13 8.19
C ASP A 94 17.39 -55.16 8.00
N GLY A 95 17.70 -56.25 7.30
CA GLY A 95 16.71 -57.27 6.90
C GLY A 95 15.80 -56.91 5.71
N MET A 96 15.67 -55.63 5.33
CA MET A 96 14.69 -55.19 4.32
C MET A 96 15.04 -55.68 2.91
N LYS A 97 16.33 -55.70 2.57
CA LYS A 97 16.83 -56.29 1.32
C LYS A 97 16.29 -57.70 1.07
N LYS A 98 16.35 -58.56 2.09
CA LYS A 98 15.88 -59.95 2.00
C LYS A 98 14.36 -60.01 1.88
N ALA A 99 13.65 -59.23 2.70
CA ALA A 99 12.19 -59.16 2.71
C ALA A 99 11.62 -58.71 1.35
N LEU A 100 12.23 -57.70 0.73
CA LEU A 100 11.85 -57.22 -0.60
C LEU A 100 12.11 -58.25 -1.71
N LEU A 101 13.24 -58.97 -1.66
CA LEU A 101 13.56 -60.01 -2.64
C LEU A 101 12.63 -61.22 -2.55
N THR A 102 12.20 -61.60 -1.33
CA THR A 102 11.23 -62.68 -1.13
C THR A 102 9.82 -62.28 -1.53
N ASN A 103 9.56 -60.99 -1.74
CA ASN A 103 8.25 -60.44 -2.10
C ASN A 103 7.14 -60.86 -1.12
N ASP A 104 7.47 -60.96 0.16
CA ASP A 104 6.59 -61.43 1.22
C ASP A 104 6.17 -60.27 2.12
N GLY A 105 4.87 -60.00 2.18
CA GLY A 105 4.29 -58.90 2.96
C GLY A 105 4.54 -59.03 4.46
N GLU A 106 4.54 -60.25 5.00
CA GLU A 106 4.77 -60.49 6.43
C GLU A 106 6.23 -60.16 6.83
N SER A 107 7.19 -60.60 6.00
CA SER A 107 8.61 -60.26 6.17
C SER A 107 8.87 -58.75 6.06
N ILE A 108 8.23 -58.06 5.11
CA ILE A 108 8.32 -56.60 4.97
C ILE A 108 7.74 -55.93 6.22
N SER A 109 6.59 -56.40 6.70
CA SER A 109 5.91 -55.86 7.87
C SER A 109 6.77 -55.95 9.12
N LYS A 110 7.31 -57.13 9.39
CA LYS A 110 8.17 -57.39 10.55
C LYS A 110 9.41 -56.50 10.61
N VAL A 111 10.01 -56.19 9.45
CA VAL A 111 11.19 -55.32 9.39
C VAL A 111 10.80 -53.86 9.54
N PHE A 112 9.77 -53.42 8.81
CA PHE A 112 9.40 -52.01 8.72
C PHE A 112 8.67 -51.50 9.98
N ASP A 113 7.94 -52.35 10.70
CA ASP A 113 7.26 -52.01 11.97
C ASP A 113 8.19 -51.36 12.99
N LEU A 114 9.46 -51.79 13.04
CA LEU A 114 10.47 -51.24 13.95
C LEU A 114 10.84 -49.79 13.63
N HIS A 115 10.58 -49.34 12.41
CA HIS A 115 10.94 -48.01 11.91
C HIS A 115 9.73 -47.09 11.70
N TRP A 116 8.51 -47.64 11.67
CA TRP A 116 7.29 -46.88 11.39
C TRP A 116 7.09 -45.70 12.34
N ALA A 117 7.22 -45.91 13.65
CA ALA A 117 7.02 -44.85 14.64
C ALA A 117 7.99 -43.66 14.43
N LEU A 118 9.23 -43.93 14.02
CA LEU A 118 10.20 -42.87 13.73
C LEU A 118 9.75 -42.07 12.50
N LEU A 119 9.36 -42.73 11.41
CA LEU A 119 8.89 -42.07 10.19
C LEU A 119 7.62 -41.24 10.45
N GLN A 120 6.68 -41.78 11.23
CA GLN A 120 5.43 -41.10 11.56
C GLN A 120 5.66 -39.84 12.40
N PHE A 121 6.36 -39.96 13.53
CA PHE A 121 6.47 -38.86 14.49
C PHE A 121 7.61 -37.88 14.20
N HIS A 122 8.72 -38.34 13.62
CA HIS A 122 9.88 -37.49 13.35
C HIS A 122 9.85 -36.90 11.94
N ASN A 123 9.39 -37.68 10.96
CA ASN A 123 9.37 -37.26 9.56
C ASN A 123 7.98 -36.84 9.07
N GLY A 124 6.93 -36.97 9.89
CA GLY A 124 5.56 -36.56 9.55
C GLY A 124 4.90 -37.46 8.48
N VAL A 125 5.42 -38.66 8.25
CA VAL A 125 4.87 -39.58 7.25
C VAL A 125 3.51 -40.10 7.73
N GLU A 126 2.46 -39.89 6.95
CA GLU A 126 1.09 -40.27 7.33
C GLU A 126 0.76 -41.72 6.97
N PHE A 127 1.35 -42.22 5.88
CA PHE A 127 1.21 -43.61 5.45
C PHE A 127 2.38 -44.06 4.57
N VAL A 128 2.56 -45.38 4.50
CA VAL A 128 3.53 -46.07 3.66
C VAL A 128 2.89 -47.33 3.09
N HIS A 129 2.91 -47.50 1.77
CA HIS A 129 2.42 -48.70 1.09
C HIS A 129 3.52 -49.30 0.23
N PHE A 130 3.67 -50.63 0.32
CA PHE A 130 4.60 -51.41 -0.47
C PHE A 130 3.85 -52.20 -1.51
N TYR A 131 4.24 -52.02 -2.77
CA TYR A 131 3.68 -52.75 -3.91
C TYR A 131 4.74 -53.63 -4.54
N ASN A 132 4.36 -54.83 -4.94
CA ASN A 132 5.23 -55.73 -5.67
C ASN A 132 5.39 -55.34 -7.17
N PRO A 133 6.26 -56.03 -7.93
CA PRO A 133 6.43 -55.76 -9.36
C PRO A 133 5.18 -56.04 -10.21
N GLN A 134 4.19 -56.76 -9.66
CA GLN A 134 2.89 -57.03 -10.27
C GLN A 134 1.82 -56.00 -9.89
N ASN A 135 2.20 -54.87 -9.27
CA ASN A 135 1.33 -53.80 -8.79
C ASN A 135 0.35 -54.21 -7.68
N GLN A 136 0.60 -55.30 -6.97
CA GLN A 136 -0.24 -55.73 -5.85
C GLN A 136 0.32 -55.16 -4.55
N LEU A 137 -0.57 -54.73 -3.66
CA LEU A 137 -0.21 -54.26 -2.33
C LEU A 137 0.28 -55.44 -1.48
N ASN A 138 1.52 -55.36 -0.99
CA ASN A 138 2.14 -56.36 -0.15
C ASN A 138 2.04 -56.02 1.34
N ALA A 139 2.23 -54.75 1.70
CA ALA A 139 2.20 -54.28 3.08
C ALA A 139 1.81 -52.79 3.12
N SER A 140 1.14 -52.37 4.20
CA SER A 140 0.63 -51.02 4.34
C SER A 140 0.64 -50.57 5.81
N TRP A 141 1.00 -49.31 6.02
CA TRP A 141 0.87 -48.58 7.27
C TRP A 141 0.10 -47.32 6.99
N ASP A 142 -1.02 -47.15 7.67
CA ASP A 142 -1.86 -45.98 7.54
C ASP A 142 -2.15 -45.45 8.95
N SER A 143 -1.98 -44.14 9.14
CA SER A 143 -2.40 -43.47 10.38
C SER A 143 -3.89 -43.07 10.37
N LEU A 144 -4.55 -43.18 9.21
CA LEU A 144 -5.93 -42.78 8.95
C LEU A 144 -6.57 -43.82 8.02
N ASP A 145 -7.82 -44.25 8.30
CA ASP A 145 -8.61 -45.11 7.41
C ASP A 145 -8.80 -44.40 6.05
N THR A 146 -7.93 -44.66 5.08
CA THR A 146 -7.95 -43.99 3.78
C THR A 146 -9.07 -44.56 2.91
N HIS A 147 -10.05 -43.70 2.61
CA HIS A 147 -11.24 -44.02 1.82
C HIS A 147 -10.92 -44.58 0.42
N MET A 148 -11.72 -45.56 0.00
CA MET A 148 -11.53 -46.45 -1.16
C MET A 148 -11.29 -45.79 -2.54
N ASP A 149 -11.58 -44.50 -2.73
CA ASP A 149 -11.37 -43.81 -4.02
C ASP A 149 -9.89 -43.51 -4.33
N GLY A 150 -9.00 -43.56 -3.33
CA GLY A 150 -7.55 -43.43 -3.53
C GLY A 150 -6.94 -44.60 -4.31
N ASN A 151 -7.52 -45.79 -4.19
CA ASN A 151 -6.91 -47.03 -4.67
C ASN A 151 -6.75 -47.07 -6.21
N ILE A 152 -7.66 -46.45 -6.97
CA ILE A 152 -7.58 -46.42 -8.45
C ILE A 152 -6.46 -45.48 -8.94
N LEU A 153 -6.31 -44.32 -8.32
CA LEU A 153 -5.22 -43.38 -8.65
C LEU A 153 -3.87 -43.93 -8.23
N LEU A 154 -3.77 -44.48 -7.02
CA LEU A 154 -2.53 -45.08 -6.52
C LEU A 154 -2.09 -46.24 -7.42
N SER A 155 -2.99 -47.14 -7.80
CA SER A 155 -2.65 -48.26 -8.71
C SER A 155 -2.14 -47.78 -10.08
N THR A 156 -2.69 -46.69 -10.61
CA THR A 156 -2.21 -46.07 -11.87
C THR A 156 -0.78 -45.55 -11.72
N TRP A 157 -0.51 -44.82 -10.62
CA TRP A 157 0.82 -44.31 -10.30
C TRP A 157 1.84 -45.42 -10.06
N VAL A 158 1.48 -46.42 -9.26
CA VAL A 158 2.31 -47.60 -8.99
C VAL A 158 2.64 -48.32 -10.29
N SER A 159 1.64 -48.58 -11.14
CA SER A 159 1.87 -49.20 -12.45
C SER A 159 2.81 -48.38 -13.33
N HIS A 160 2.66 -47.05 -13.35
CA HIS A 160 3.54 -46.16 -14.11
C HIS A 160 4.99 -46.22 -13.61
N VAL A 161 5.21 -46.15 -12.30
CA VAL A 161 6.55 -46.20 -11.70
C VAL A 161 7.17 -47.58 -11.84
N ASN A 162 6.39 -48.66 -11.68
CA ASN A 162 6.86 -50.02 -11.92
C ASN A 162 7.31 -50.23 -13.38
N GLN A 163 6.68 -49.58 -14.36
CA GLN A 163 7.05 -49.69 -15.78
C GLN A 163 8.21 -48.77 -16.16
N SER A 164 8.22 -47.53 -15.66
CA SER A 164 9.19 -46.51 -16.05
C SER A 164 10.48 -46.52 -15.21
N GLU A 165 10.42 -47.11 -14.01
CA GLU A 165 11.48 -47.06 -12.99
C GLU A 165 11.90 -45.62 -12.65
N ARG A 166 10.96 -44.68 -12.79
CA ARG A 166 11.15 -43.27 -12.45
C ARG A 166 10.19 -42.85 -11.35
N PRO A 167 10.67 -42.18 -10.30
CA PRO A 167 9.80 -41.71 -9.23
C PRO A 167 8.87 -40.60 -9.72
N ILE A 168 7.69 -40.50 -9.12
CA ILE A 168 6.77 -39.37 -9.29
C ILE A 168 6.30 -38.85 -7.92
N ASN A 169 5.96 -37.57 -7.87
CA ASN A 169 5.67 -36.84 -6.63
C ASN A 169 4.39 -35.98 -6.73
N PRO A 170 3.22 -36.59 -6.95
CA PRO A 170 1.98 -35.83 -7.09
C PRO A 170 1.53 -35.20 -5.75
N LEU A 171 0.98 -33.99 -5.84
CA LEU A 171 0.33 -33.32 -4.73
C LEU A 171 -1.19 -33.48 -4.89
N LEU A 172 -1.84 -34.29 -4.05
CA LEU A 172 -3.29 -34.54 -4.16
C LEU A 172 -4.04 -33.78 -3.07
N CYS A 173 -5.04 -32.99 -3.49
CA CYS A 173 -5.84 -32.16 -2.60
C CYS A 173 -7.32 -32.55 -2.66
N ARG A 174 -7.81 -33.20 -1.60
CA ARG A 174 -9.23 -33.57 -1.45
C ARG A 174 -9.78 -33.00 -0.15
N GLU A 175 -9.74 -33.75 0.94
CA GLU A 175 -10.06 -33.22 2.29
C GLU A 175 -8.86 -32.49 2.88
N SER A 176 -7.66 -33.00 2.58
CA SER A 176 -6.38 -32.39 2.84
C SER A 176 -5.50 -32.42 1.59
N CYS A 177 -4.46 -31.60 1.57
CA CYS A 177 -3.40 -31.69 0.59
C CYS A 177 -2.29 -32.58 1.13
N ILE A 178 -2.09 -33.72 0.49
CA ILE A 178 -1.04 -34.68 0.79
C ILE A 178 -0.04 -34.68 -0.35
N GLN A 179 1.23 -34.48 -0.02
CA GLN A 179 2.35 -34.66 -0.93
C GLN A 179 2.73 -36.14 -0.95
N TYR A 180 2.56 -36.78 -2.10
CA TYR A 180 2.95 -38.18 -2.31
C TYR A 180 4.39 -38.25 -2.83
N ILE A 181 5.04 -39.37 -2.54
CA ILE A 181 6.12 -39.92 -3.35
C ILE A 181 5.72 -41.33 -3.77
N VAL A 182 5.94 -41.67 -5.03
CA VAL A 182 5.84 -43.02 -5.57
C VAL A 182 7.20 -43.32 -6.18
N ALA A 183 7.96 -44.22 -5.56
CA ALA A 183 9.35 -44.47 -5.92
C ALA A 183 9.60 -45.97 -6.16
N PRO A 184 10.42 -46.34 -7.17
CA PRO A 184 10.79 -47.73 -7.38
C PRO A 184 11.73 -48.20 -6.27
N LEU A 185 11.53 -49.43 -5.80
CA LEU A 185 12.44 -50.10 -4.89
C LEU A 185 13.40 -50.96 -5.72
N LEU A 186 14.69 -50.66 -5.61
CA LEU A 186 15.77 -51.36 -6.30
C LEU A 186 16.65 -52.09 -5.28
N VAL A 187 16.87 -53.38 -5.51
CA VAL A 187 17.81 -54.20 -4.73
C VAL A 187 18.83 -54.78 -5.70
N GLU A 188 20.12 -54.49 -5.49
CA GLU A 188 21.22 -54.95 -6.37
C GLU A 188 20.99 -54.60 -7.85
N GLY A 189 20.39 -53.44 -8.11
CA GLY A 189 20.07 -52.99 -9.47
C GLY A 189 18.88 -53.69 -10.12
N LYS A 190 18.16 -54.55 -9.39
CA LYS A 190 16.90 -55.17 -9.85
C LYS A 190 15.72 -54.48 -9.19
N LYS A 191 14.70 -54.15 -9.99
CA LYS A 191 13.40 -53.70 -9.47
C LYS A 191 12.72 -54.83 -8.71
N VAL A 192 12.39 -54.55 -7.45
CA VAL A 192 11.71 -55.48 -6.54
C VAL A 192 10.33 -54.99 -6.11
N GLY A 193 9.94 -53.77 -6.51
CA GLY A 193 8.62 -53.22 -6.24
C GLY A 193 8.59 -51.70 -6.29
N VAL A 194 7.56 -51.12 -5.67
CA VAL A 194 7.35 -49.68 -5.52
C VAL A 194 6.94 -49.37 -4.08
N VAL A 195 7.44 -48.26 -3.55
CA VAL A 195 6.94 -47.69 -2.30
C VAL A 195 6.13 -46.43 -2.59
N VAL A 196 5.01 -46.29 -1.91
CA VAL A 196 4.20 -45.06 -1.87
C VAL A 196 4.25 -44.52 -0.46
N MET A 197 4.56 -43.23 -0.30
CA MET A 197 4.46 -42.54 0.99
C MET A 197 3.78 -41.20 0.82
N GLY A 198 3.15 -40.71 1.88
CA GLY A 198 2.50 -39.40 1.91
C GLY A 198 2.79 -38.61 3.16
N ILE A 199 2.82 -37.28 3.01
CA ILE A 199 2.93 -36.31 4.10
C ILE A 199 1.94 -35.16 3.89
N SER A 200 1.32 -34.69 4.96
CA SER A 200 0.44 -33.52 4.90
C SER A 200 1.22 -32.22 4.78
N LEU A 201 0.64 -31.25 4.06
CA LEU A 201 1.19 -29.91 3.95
C LEU A 201 0.98 -29.05 5.21
N ALA A 202 0.33 -29.57 6.26
CA ALA A 202 0.12 -28.85 7.51
C ALA A 202 1.44 -28.29 8.08
N ASP A 203 2.51 -29.09 8.10
CA ASP A 203 3.82 -28.67 8.60
C ASP A 203 4.49 -27.65 7.68
N VAL A 204 4.27 -27.73 6.37
CA VAL A 204 4.75 -26.74 5.39
C VAL A 204 4.14 -25.37 5.70
N PHE A 205 2.86 -25.32 6.05
CA PHE A 205 2.17 -24.08 6.39
C PHE A 205 2.66 -23.47 7.71
N LEU A 206 2.93 -24.30 8.71
CA LEU A 206 3.56 -23.85 9.96
C LEU A 206 4.98 -23.33 9.74
N ALA A 207 5.77 -24.00 8.90
CA ALA A 207 7.10 -23.54 8.52
C ALA A 207 7.05 -22.21 7.76
N PHE A 208 6.14 -22.06 6.80
CA PHE A 208 5.91 -20.81 6.08
C PHE A 208 5.60 -19.66 7.05
N LYS A 209 4.67 -19.86 7.99
CA LYS A 209 4.35 -18.83 8.99
C LYS A 209 5.56 -18.39 9.80
N ARG A 210 6.42 -19.33 10.21
CA ARG A 210 7.64 -19.04 10.97
C ARG A 210 8.67 -18.25 10.16
N ILE A 211 8.80 -18.53 8.86
CA ILE A 211 9.81 -17.91 7.99
C ILE A 211 9.30 -16.58 7.41
N ALA A 212 8.09 -16.57 6.87
CA ALA A 212 7.50 -15.41 6.20
C ALA A 212 6.82 -14.43 7.17
N GLY A 213 6.51 -14.85 8.40
CA GLY A 213 5.77 -14.03 9.38
C GLY A 213 4.31 -13.77 8.98
N ALA A 214 3.81 -14.45 7.96
CA ALA A 214 2.47 -14.30 7.41
C ALA A 214 1.58 -15.49 7.81
N ASP A 215 0.30 -15.22 8.04
CA ASP A 215 -0.66 -16.29 8.22
C ASP A 215 -1.06 -16.89 6.87
N ILE A 216 -1.34 -18.19 6.84
CA ILE A 216 -1.66 -18.94 5.63
C ILE A 216 -2.82 -19.90 5.88
N GLY A 217 -3.63 -20.13 4.85
CA GLY A 217 -4.67 -21.14 4.84
C GLY A 217 -4.69 -21.91 3.53
N LEU A 218 -5.29 -23.09 3.56
CA LEU A 218 -5.51 -23.96 2.41
C LEU A 218 -7.01 -24.12 2.19
N LEU A 219 -7.43 -23.74 0.99
CA LEU A 219 -8.81 -23.76 0.53
C LEU A 219 -8.92 -24.79 -0.60
N ILE A 220 -9.82 -25.75 -0.47
CA ILE A 220 -10.04 -26.79 -1.47
C ILE A 220 -11.45 -26.63 -2.04
N LYS A 221 -11.59 -26.61 -3.36
CA LYS A 221 -12.87 -26.44 -4.05
C LYS A 221 -13.69 -27.72 -3.97
N GLU A 222 -14.91 -27.63 -3.45
CA GLU A 222 -15.84 -28.75 -3.41
C GLU A 222 -16.56 -28.90 -4.76
N GLN A 223 -16.52 -30.09 -5.36
CA GLN A 223 -17.19 -30.36 -6.64
C GLN A 223 -18.66 -30.75 -6.48
N ASN A 224 -19.11 -31.21 -5.30
CA ASN A 224 -20.48 -31.68 -5.05
C ASN A 224 -20.98 -31.20 -3.67
N SER A 225 -21.61 -30.04 -3.61
CA SER A 225 -22.20 -29.49 -2.37
C SER A 225 -23.58 -30.09 -2.12
N LEU A 226 -23.66 -31.19 -1.34
CA LEU A 226 -24.96 -31.67 -0.83
C LEU A 226 -25.05 -31.87 0.69
N LEU A 227 -23.97 -31.76 1.46
CA LEU A 227 -23.95 -31.88 2.94
C LEU A 227 -22.71 -31.10 3.42
N GLN A 228 -22.65 -30.26 4.46
CA GLN A 228 -23.52 -29.98 5.61
C GLN A 228 -23.01 -28.67 6.29
N ASN A 229 -23.93 -27.80 6.70
CA ASN A 229 -23.85 -26.74 7.72
C ASN A 229 -22.48 -26.15 8.14
N ASP A 230 -22.14 -24.96 7.62
CA ASP A 230 -21.98 -23.78 8.49
C ASP A 230 -22.09 -22.47 7.66
N PHE A 231 -22.92 -21.55 8.15
CA PHE A 231 -23.30 -20.32 7.47
C PHE A 231 -22.11 -19.34 7.37
N ASP A 232 -21.38 -19.33 6.24
CA ASP A 232 -20.76 -18.14 5.61
C ASP A 232 -19.85 -18.50 4.39
N PHE A 233 -19.34 -19.74 4.26
CA PHE A 233 -18.43 -20.17 3.18
C PHE A 233 -19.10 -20.77 1.94
N LEU A 234 -20.42 -20.97 2.00
CA LEU A 234 -21.27 -21.49 0.92
C LEU A 234 -21.19 -20.70 -0.40
N ARG A 235 -20.70 -19.45 -0.39
CA ARG A 235 -20.61 -18.65 -1.63
C ARG A 235 -19.40 -18.99 -2.49
N TRP A 236 -18.32 -19.47 -1.89
CA TRP A 236 -17.11 -19.83 -2.61
C TRP A 236 -17.05 -21.33 -2.95
N ASN A 237 -17.96 -22.16 -2.40
CA ASN A 237 -17.95 -23.62 -2.55
C ASN A 237 -16.58 -24.22 -2.24
N ILE A 238 -16.04 -23.86 -1.07
CA ILE A 238 -14.73 -24.31 -0.61
C ILE A 238 -14.80 -24.98 0.76
N HIS A 239 -13.90 -25.93 0.95
CA HIS A 239 -13.51 -26.51 2.22
C HIS A 239 -12.22 -25.87 2.72
N ILE A 240 -12.19 -25.44 3.98
CA ILE A 240 -10.96 -24.93 4.61
C ILE A 240 -10.25 -26.09 5.30
N SER A 241 -9.26 -26.65 4.61
CA SER A 241 -8.52 -27.81 5.10
C SER A 241 -7.52 -27.45 6.22
N ALA A 242 -6.84 -26.31 6.07
CA ALA A 242 -5.87 -25.83 7.05
C ALA A 242 -5.92 -24.31 7.18
N LEU A 243 -5.68 -23.79 8.38
CA LEU A 243 -5.65 -22.35 8.65
C LEU A 243 -4.77 -22.05 9.87
N THR A 244 -3.72 -21.25 9.68
CA THR A 244 -2.94 -20.76 10.82
C THR A 244 -3.77 -19.75 11.63
N ASN A 245 -3.57 -19.69 12.96
CA ASN A 245 -4.40 -18.86 13.85
C ASN A 245 -5.91 -19.04 13.59
N LYS A 246 -6.36 -20.30 13.52
CA LYS A 246 -7.68 -20.73 13.02
C LYS A 246 -8.83 -19.84 13.50
N GLU A 247 -8.96 -19.62 14.80
CA GLU A 247 -10.06 -18.84 15.39
C GLU A 247 -10.12 -17.41 14.84
N LYS A 248 -8.99 -16.67 14.85
CA LYS A 248 -8.93 -15.30 14.34
C LYS A 248 -9.18 -15.26 12.84
N ASN A 249 -8.48 -16.11 12.09
CA ASN A 249 -8.47 -16.02 10.64
C ASN A 249 -9.77 -16.54 10.01
N LEU A 250 -10.50 -17.43 10.68
CA LEU A 250 -11.82 -17.87 10.25
C LEU A 250 -12.81 -16.68 10.23
N GLU A 251 -12.83 -15.88 11.30
CA GLU A 251 -13.70 -14.70 11.39
C GLU A 251 -13.32 -13.61 10.39
N VAL A 252 -12.01 -13.43 10.15
CA VAL A 252 -11.50 -12.56 9.08
C VAL A 252 -12.01 -13.03 7.72
N LEU A 253 -11.88 -14.33 7.41
CA LEU A 253 -12.32 -14.89 6.13
C LEU A 253 -13.84 -14.80 5.92
N LYS A 254 -14.65 -15.02 6.97
CA LYS A 254 -16.11 -14.80 6.91
C LYS A 254 -16.44 -13.37 6.48
N LYS A 255 -15.74 -12.38 7.04
CA LYS A 255 -15.92 -10.97 6.64
C LYS A 255 -15.49 -10.73 5.19
N VAL A 256 -14.39 -11.33 4.75
CA VAL A 256 -13.90 -11.20 3.36
C VAL A 256 -14.90 -11.78 2.37
N ALA A 257 -15.43 -12.98 2.64
CA ALA A 257 -16.41 -13.63 1.77
C ALA A 257 -17.71 -12.82 1.58
N ARG A 258 -18.08 -12.01 2.58
CA ARG A 258 -19.21 -11.08 2.48
C ARG A 258 -18.89 -9.84 1.61
N ILE A 259 -17.66 -9.34 1.66
CA ILE A 259 -17.22 -8.15 0.90
C ILE A 259 -16.87 -8.52 -0.54
N TYR A 260 -16.28 -9.69 -0.75
CA TYR A 260 -15.82 -10.23 -2.02
C TYR A 260 -16.52 -11.56 -2.31
N PRO A 261 -17.75 -11.53 -2.89
CA PRO A 261 -18.51 -12.75 -3.19
C PRO A 261 -17.80 -13.66 -4.20
N GLU A 262 -17.01 -13.08 -5.11
CA GLU A 262 -16.20 -13.82 -6.08
C GLU A 262 -14.79 -14.02 -5.53
N MET A 263 -14.40 -15.28 -5.32
CA MET A 263 -13.09 -15.65 -4.79
C MET A 263 -11.93 -15.21 -5.70
N SER A 264 -12.17 -15.15 -7.01
CA SER A 264 -11.20 -14.70 -8.01
C SER A 264 -10.75 -13.24 -7.80
N ALA A 265 -11.57 -12.41 -7.16
CA ALA A 265 -11.19 -11.03 -6.82
C ALA A 265 -9.98 -10.98 -5.86
N LEU A 266 -9.76 -12.05 -5.08
CA LEU A 266 -8.64 -12.14 -4.15
C LEU A 266 -7.29 -12.43 -4.84
N HIS A 267 -7.28 -12.82 -6.12
CA HIS A 267 -6.02 -12.99 -6.87
C HIS A 267 -5.25 -11.68 -7.03
N ASN A 268 -5.95 -10.55 -7.13
CA ASN A 268 -5.32 -9.23 -7.21
C ASN A 268 -4.96 -8.66 -5.83
N GLY A 269 -5.26 -9.41 -4.76
CA GLY A 269 -5.13 -8.96 -3.39
C GLY A 269 -6.30 -8.07 -2.95
N ALA A 270 -6.74 -8.29 -1.72
CA ALA A 270 -7.74 -7.49 -1.02
C ALA A 270 -7.14 -6.91 0.26
N GLN A 271 -7.60 -5.72 0.65
CA GLN A 271 -7.25 -5.11 1.93
C GLN A 271 -8.52 -4.87 2.72
N ILE A 272 -8.54 -5.35 3.96
CA ILE A 272 -9.67 -5.18 4.88
C ILE A 272 -9.20 -4.63 6.21
N ARG A 273 -10.11 -3.93 6.91
CA ARG A 273 -9.88 -3.48 8.28
C ARG A 273 -10.55 -4.44 9.26
N TRP A 274 -9.79 -4.95 10.23
CA TRP A 274 -10.26 -5.87 11.28
C TRP A 274 -9.64 -5.50 12.62
N ASN A 275 -10.46 -5.20 13.64
CA ASN A 275 -10.01 -4.79 14.98
C ASN A 275 -8.90 -3.73 14.98
N ASP A 276 -9.09 -2.66 14.20
CA ASP A 276 -8.11 -1.57 14.00
C ASP A 276 -6.78 -1.97 13.32
N GLN A 277 -6.71 -3.20 12.81
CA GLN A 277 -5.62 -3.68 11.96
C GLN A 277 -6.00 -3.58 10.49
N TYR A 278 -5.02 -3.28 9.64
CA TYR A 278 -5.12 -3.42 8.20
C TYR A 278 -4.55 -4.78 7.82
N LEU A 279 -5.44 -5.68 7.38
CA LEU A 279 -5.07 -7.00 6.91
C LEU A 279 -5.11 -7.02 5.39
N GLN A 280 -4.11 -7.64 4.81
CA GLN A 280 -3.97 -7.82 3.39
C GLN A 280 -4.06 -9.31 3.06
N ILE A 281 -4.87 -9.65 2.07
CA ILE A 281 -5.30 -11.02 1.82
C ILE A 281 -5.14 -11.29 0.33
N LYS A 282 -4.40 -12.32 -0.05
CA LYS A 282 -4.25 -12.71 -1.46
C LYS A 282 -4.35 -14.21 -1.61
N LEU A 283 -4.96 -14.58 -2.73
CA LEU A 283 -5.17 -15.96 -3.13
C LEU A 283 -4.12 -16.38 -4.15
N PHE A 284 -3.46 -17.50 -3.87
CA PHE A 284 -2.46 -18.10 -4.74
C PHE A 284 -2.97 -19.47 -5.21
N PRO A 285 -2.84 -19.81 -6.50
CA PRO A 285 -3.09 -21.17 -6.95
C PRO A 285 -2.02 -22.10 -6.39
N LEU A 286 -2.41 -23.33 -6.07
CA LEU A 286 -1.48 -24.39 -5.70
C LEU A 286 -1.38 -25.39 -6.86
N ASP A 287 -0.15 -25.75 -7.24
CA ASP A 287 0.09 -26.72 -8.31
C ASP A 287 -0.14 -28.14 -7.79
N SER A 288 -1.40 -28.56 -7.81
CA SER A 288 -1.84 -29.89 -7.40
C SER A 288 -2.17 -30.77 -8.61
N TYR A 289 -2.19 -32.08 -8.40
CA TYR A 289 -2.50 -33.09 -9.42
C TYR A 289 -3.81 -32.80 -10.17
N GLU A 290 -4.80 -32.27 -9.45
CA GLU A 290 -6.04 -31.74 -10.04
C GLU A 290 -5.91 -30.20 -10.15
N PRO A 291 -5.80 -29.64 -11.37
CA PRO A 291 -5.66 -28.21 -11.56
C PRO A 291 -6.84 -27.43 -10.98
N ASP A 292 -6.59 -26.22 -10.45
CA ASP A 292 -7.61 -25.31 -9.88
C ASP A 292 -8.39 -25.86 -8.67
N LYS A 293 -8.03 -27.04 -8.15
CA LYS A 293 -8.74 -27.64 -7.02
C LYS A 293 -8.33 -27.05 -5.68
N ALA A 294 -7.07 -26.65 -5.51
CA ALA A 294 -6.53 -26.14 -4.26
C ALA A 294 -5.94 -24.74 -4.41
N HIS A 295 -6.20 -23.91 -3.41
CA HIS A 295 -5.74 -22.54 -3.34
C HIS A 295 -5.16 -22.23 -1.97
N LEU A 296 -4.10 -21.45 -1.94
CA LEU A 296 -3.53 -20.91 -0.72
C LEU A 296 -4.03 -19.49 -0.50
N ILE A 297 -4.45 -19.18 0.72
CA ILE A 297 -4.79 -17.82 1.11
C ILE A 297 -3.75 -17.31 2.10
N VAL A 298 -3.07 -16.23 1.76
CA VAL A 298 -2.06 -15.61 2.64
C VAL A 298 -2.63 -14.32 3.20
N MET A 299 -2.50 -14.16 4.51
CA MET A 299 -3.00 -13.02 5.28
C MET A 299 -1.83 -12.35 6.00
N THR A 300 -1.62 -11.07 5.73
CA THR A 300 -0.56 -10.27 6.35
C THR A 300 -1.10 -9.05 7.06
N ASP A 301 -0.49 -8.71 8.20
CA ASP A 301 -0.77 -7.46 8.90
C ASP A 301 0.12 -6.35 8.34
N VAL A 302 -0.52 -5.39 7.67
CA VAL A 302 0.15 -4.22 7.06
C VAL A 302 -0.13 -2.93 7.82
N THR A 303 -0.63 -3.04 9.06
CA THR A 303 -1.00 -1.89 9.90
C THR A 303 0.16 -0.91 10.07
N ALA A 304 1.37 -1.41 10.31
CA ALA A 304 2.56 -0.56 10.48
C ALA A 304 2.87 0.24 9.21
N ALA A 305 2.81 -0.40 8.04
CA ALA A 305 3.04 0.27 6.76
C ALA A 305 1.98 1.34 6.48
N VAL A 306 0.70 1.00 6.67
CA VAL A 306 -0.41 1.95 6.47
C VAL A 306 -0.33 3.12 7.46
N LYS A 307 -0.04 2.87 8.74
CA LYS A 307 0.14 3.94 9.74
C LYS A 307 1.32 4.84 9.40
N ASN A 308 2.46 4.26 8.99
CA ASN A 308 3.62 5.04 8.56
C ASN A 308 3.32 5.96 7.37
N ILE A 309 2.49 5.52 6.41
CA ILE A 309 2.03 6.36 5.30
C ILE A 309 1.23 7.56 5.83
N HIS A 310 0.25 7.32 6.72
CA HIS A 310 -0.56 8.40 7.30
C HIS A 310 0.31 9.38 8.12
N ASP A 311 1.21 8.87 8.94
CA ASP A 311 2.13 9.69 9.75
C ASP A 311 3.09 10.51 8.87
N SER A 312 3.53 9.96 7.74
CA SER A 312 4.38 10.67 6.78
C SER A 312 3.65 11.82 6.12
N ILE A 313 2.39 11.61 5.74
CA ILE A 313 1.55 12.68 5.17
C ILE A 313 1.28 13.77 6.20
N TRP A 314 1.00 13.41 7.45
CA TRP A 314 0.83 14.38 8.53
C TRP A 314 2.07 15.23 8.75
N LYS A 315 3.26 14.62 8.73
CA LYS A 315 4.54 15.36 8.82
C LYS A 315 4.75 16.28 7.62
N ILE A 316 4.48 15.80 6.40
CA ILE A 316 4.57 16.61 5.17
C ILE A 316 3.61 17.80 5.25
N ALA A 317 2.37 17.59 5.69
CA ALA A 317 1.38 18.64 5.85
C ALA A 317 1.79 19.67 6.92
N LEU A 318 2.31 19.22 8.07
CA LEU A 318 2.81 20.09 9.14
C LEU A 318 3.97 20.97 8.66
N ILE A 319 4.97 20.36 8.01
CA ILE A 319 6.12 21.07 7.45
C ILE A 319 5.66 22.06 6.37
N GLY A 320 4.73 21.64 5.50
CA GLY A 320 4.14 22.49 4.48
C GLY A 320 3.38 23.69 5.06
N LEU A 321 2.61 23.49 6.14
CA LEU A 321 1.90 24.56 6.85
C LEU A 321 2.87 25.56 7.48
N LEU A 322 3.92 25.08 8.17
CA LEU A 322 4.95 25.94 8.76
C LEU A 322 5.68 26.72 7.67
N GLY A 323 6.02 26.08 6.55
CA GLY A 323 6.61 26.73 5.38
C GLY A 323 5.69 27.81 4.79
N LEU A 324 4.39 27.56 4.71
CA LEU A 324 3.40 28.53 4.24
C LEU A 324 3.32 29.75 5.17
N ILE A 325 3.24 29.54 6.48
CA ILE A 325 3.21 30.63 7.46
C ILE A 325 4.47 31.50 7.33
N PHE A 326 5.65 30.86 7.25
CA PHE A 326 6.92 31.56 7.09
C PHE A 326 6.98 32.37 5.78
N ALA A 327 6.55 31.77 4.67
CA ALA A 327 6.49 32.44 3.38
C ALA A 327 5.53 33.63 3.37
N GLU A 328 4.35 33.49 3.98
CA GLU A 328 3.34 34.56 4.06
C GLU A 328 3.84 35.73 4.92
N ILE A 329 4.50 35.46 6.06
CA ILE A 329 5.12 36.49 6.90
C ILE A 329 6.18 37.26 6.11
N LEU A 330 7.08 36.55 5.42
CA LEU A 330 8.15 37.16 4.63
C LEU A 330 7.57 38.02 3.49
N LEU A 331 6.58 37.49 2.78
CA LEU A 331 5.93 38.17 1.66
C LEU A 331 5.16 39.41 2.15
N PHE A 332 4.45 39.32 3.28
CA PHE A 332 3.77 40.44 3.91
C PHE A 332 4.76 41.54 4.31
N LEU A 333 5.91 41.20 4.89
CA LEU A 333 6.97 42.16 5.26
C LEU A 333 7.55 42.86 4.02
N ILE A 334 7.80 42.13 2.93
CA ILE A 334 8.30 42.71 1.67
C ILE A 334 7.26 43.66 1.06
N PHE A 335 6.01 43.23 0.91
CA PHE A 335 4.96 44.05 0.32
C PHE A 335 4.62 45.28 1.16
N THR A 336 4.60 45.15 2.49
CA THR A 336 4.35 46.31 3.36
C THR A 336 5.43 47.37 3.22
N ARG A 337 6.71 46.96 3.14
CA ARG A 337 7.84 47.86 2.91
C ARG A 337 7.77 48.54 1.54
N LEU A 338 7.54 47.78 0.47
CA LEU A 338 7.49 48.30 -0.90
C LEU A 338 6.30 49.27 -1.10
N LEU A 339 5.11 48.89 -0.63
CA LEU A 339 3.90 49.71 -0.76
C LEU A 339 3.93 50.94 0.16
N ALA A 340 4.64 50.90 1.30
CA ALA A 340 4.87 52.10 2.10
C ALA A 340 5.70 53.12 1.31
N LYS A 341 6.85 52.70 0.76
CA LYS A 341 7.73 53.55 -0.05
C LYS A 341 7.02 54.20 -1.24
N LEU A 342 6.23 53.43 -1.99
CA LEU A 342 5.44 53.96 -3.13
C LEU A 342 4.38 54.98 -2.69
N LYS A 343 3.74 54.78 -1.54
CA LYS A 343 2.73 55.71 -1.04
C LYS A 343 3.33 57.07 -0.72
N ASP A 344 4.53 57.06 -0.13
CA ASP A 344 5.21 58.28 0.30
C ASP A 344 5.61 59.15 -0.91
N VAL A 345 6.11 58.55 -1.99
CA VAL A 345 6.43 59.29 -3.23
C VAL A 345 5.17 59.89 -3.88
N VAL A 346 4.08 59.12 -3.99
CA VAL A 346 2.83 59.58 -4.63
C VAL A 346 2.15 60.70 -3.84
N PHE A 347 2.28 60.73 -2.51
CA PHE A 347 1.66 61.77 -1.69
C PHE A 347 2.36 63.13 -1.79
N VAL A 348 3.63 63.15 -2.23
CA VAL A 348 4.44 64.36 -2.31
C VAL A 348 4.40 64.96 -3.72
N LEU A 349 4.13 64.17 -4.77
CA LEU A 349 3.95 64.61 -6.16
C LEU A 349 2.99 65.80 -6.38
N PRO A 350 1.83 65.93 -5.69
CA PRO A 350 0.93 67.08 -5.83
C PRO A 350 1.57 68.41 -5.41
N LEU A 351 2.58 68.41 -4.53
CA LEU A 351 3.29 69.62 -4.12
C LEU A 351 4.10 70.22 -5.27
N LEU A 352 4.56 69.40 -6.21
CA LEU A 352 5.23 69.83 -7.44
C LEU A 352 4.26 70.58 -8.36
N ALA A 353 3.03 70.09 -8.50
CA ALA A 353 1.99 70.70 -9.34
C ALA A 353 1.49 72.05 -8.78
N ASN A 354 1.58 72.25 -7.47
CA ASN A 354 1.19 73.50 -6.79
C ASN A 354 2.34 74.50 -6.62
N GLY A 355 3.49 74.30 -7.27
CA GLY A 355 4.65 75.21 -7.21
C GLY A 355 5.36 75.24 -5.84
N GLN A 356 5.08 74.29 -4.94
CA GLN A 356 5.66 74.26 -3.59
C GLN A 356 6.97 73.45 -3.57
N PHE A 357 7.93 73.82 -4.41
CA PHE A 357 9.18 73.08 -4.66
C PHE A 357 10.04 72.87 -3.40
N GLU A 358 10.15 73.89 -2.54
CA GLU A 358 10.87 73.75 -1.26
C GLU A 358 10.21 72.73 -0.30
N ARG A 359 8.88 72.76 -0.19
CA ARG A 359 8.13 71.82 0.67
C ARG A 359 8.18 70.39 0.13
N PHE A 360 8.23 70.24 -1.20
CA PHE A 360 8.49 68.96 -1.86
C PHE A 360 9.86 68.41 -1.44
N ARG A 361 10.93 69.19 -1.59
CA ARG A 361 12.31 68.77 -1.26
C ARG A 361 12.48 68.39 0.22
N LEU A 362 11.93 69.19 1.14
CA LEU A 362 12.01 68.90 2.58
C LEU A 362 11.27 67.60 2.96
N SER A 363 10.16 67.31 2.31
CA SER A 363 9.37 66.09 2.57
C SER A 363 10.09 64.84 2.06
N VAL A 364 10.71 64.90 0.88
CA VAL A 364 11.51 63.80 0.31
C VAL A 364 12.78 63.55 1.16
N ALA A 365 13.52 64.60 1.52
CA ALA A 365 14.76 64.49 2.31
C ALA A 365 14.57 63.92 3.73
N SER A 366 13.37 64.08 4.31
CA SER A 366 13.04 63.53 5.63
C SER A 366 12.86 62.00 5.63
N THR A 367 12.47 61.44 4.47
CA THR A 367 12.14 60.02 4.31
C THR A 367 13.38 59.18 3.95
N ASP A 368 14.43 59.82 3.42
CA ASP A 368 15.64 59.19 2.87
C ASP A 368 16.74 58.88 3.91
N ARG A 369 16.54 59.27 5.18
CA ARG A 369 17.62 59.35 6.17
C ARG A 369 18.11 58.03 6.80
N VAL A 370 17.56 56.85 6.46
CA VAL A 370 17.82 55.62 7.25
C VAL A 370 18.05 54.33 6.42
N GLN A 371 18.70 54.35 5.24
CA GLN A 371 18.99 53.10 4.53
C GLN A 371 20.43 52.89 4.07
N ARG A 372 20.89 51.63 4.19
CA ARG A 372 22.23 51.12 3.84
C ARG A 372 22.33 50.55 2.42
N PHE A 373 21.21 50.38 1.73
CA PHE A 373 21.13 49.86 0.36
C PHE A 373 20.20 50.75 -0.47
N ARG A 374 20.67 51.13 -1.67
CA ARG A 374 19.94 51.94 -2.65
C ARG A 374 19.01 51.07 -3.50
N ASP A 375 17.81 51.56 -3.77
CA ASP A 375 16.76 50.88 -4.54
C ASP A 375 16.23 51.77 -5.69
N GLU A 376 15.45 51.20 -6.62
CA GLU A 376 14.92 51.89 -7.80
C GLU A 376 14.00 53.08 -7.45
N VAL A 377 13.34 53.00 -6.29
CA VAL A 377 12.49 54.07 -5.75
C VAL A 377 13.32 55.26 -5.26
N ASP A 378 14.55 55.02 -4.79
CA ASP A 378 15.45 56.08 -4.35
C ASP A 378 15.99 56.84 -5.57
N THR A 379 16.32 56.11 -6.65
CA THR A 379 16.67 56.70 -7.96
C THR A 379 15.55 57.57 -8.53
N LEU A 380 14.29 57.13 -8.39
CA LEU A 380 13.12 57.92 -8.80
C LEU A 380 12.96 59.20 -7.96
N SER A 381 13.22 59.10 -6.66
CA SER A 381 13.14 60.25 -5.74
C SER A 381 14.21 61.29 -6.06
N GLU A 382 15.44 60.86 -6.38
CA GLU A 382 16.54 61.73 -6.81
C GLU A 382 16.22 62.43 -8.14
N ALA A 383 15.68 61.69 -9.11
CA ALA A 383 15.22 62.27 -10.38
C ALA A 383 14.11 63.32 -10.19
N ALA A 384 13.16 63.06 -9.27
CA ALA A 384 12.09 64.00 -8.96
C ALA A 384 12.59 65.27 -8.24
N VAL A 385 13.60 65.14 -7.36
CA VAL A 385 14.26 66.29 -6.72
C VAL A 385 15.01 67.14 -7.77
N SER A 386 15.73 66.50 -8.70
CA SER A 386 16.41 67.20 -9.79
C SER A 386 15.42 67.96 -10.69
N LEU A 387 14.31 67.33 -11.05
CA LEU A 387 13.23 67.96 -11.83
C LEU A 387 12.60 69.16 -11.09
N SER A 388 12.41 69.05 -9.77
CA SER A 388 11.90 70.16 -8.95
C SER A 388 12.79 71.39 -9.04
N LEU A 389 14.12 71.23 -9.04
CA LEU A 389 15.07 72.34 -9.15
C LEU A 389 15.05 72.97 -10.54
N GLN A 390 14.90 72.16 -11.59
CA GLN A 390 14.82 72.67 -12.96
C GLN A 390 13.53 73.47 -13.18
N LEU A 391 12.39 72.97 -12.70
CA LEU A 391 11.10 73.66 -12.81
C LEU A 391 11.09 74.99 -12.04
N GLU A 392 11.63 75.03 -10.81
CA GLU A 392 11.72 76.27 -10.03
C GLU A 392 12.62 77.31 -10.71
N LYS A 393 13.74 76.88 -11.29
CA LYS A 393 14.64 77.76 -12.05
C LYS A 393 13.96 78.33 -13.30
N LEU A 394 13.20 77.51 -14.02
CA LEU A 394 12.40 77.93 -15.17
C LEU A 394 11.30 78.92 -14.78
N GLU A 395 10.59 78.68 -13.67
CA GLU A 395 9.57 79.60 -13.17
C GLU A 395 10.17 80.96 -12.76
N GLN A 396 11.32 80.95 -12.10
CA GLN A 396 12.07 82.18 -11.77
C GLN A 396 12.55 82.92 -13.02
N GLU A 397 13.05 82.21 -14.03
CA GLU A 397 13.50 82.82 -15.29
C GLU A 397 12.34 83.42 -16.10
N VAL A 398 11.20 82.72 -16.16
CA VAL A 398 9.98 83.25 -16.79
C VAL A 398 9.48 84.47 -16.01
N SER A 399 9.37 84.39 -14.67
CA SER A 399 8.93 85.52 -13.85
C SER A 399 9.84 86.74 -13.96
N THR A 400 11.16 86.55 -14.09
CA THR A 400 12.11 87.67 -14.25
C THR A 400 12.00 88.29 -15.64
N ARG A 401 11.85 87.48 -16.70
CA ARG A 401 11.60 87.99 -18.05
C ARG A 401 10.24 88.68 -18.18
N THR A 402 9.18 88.17 -17.54
CA THR A 402 7.86 88.82 -17.54
C THR A 402 7.89 90.14 -16.78
N LYS A 403 8.66 90.25 -15.68
CA LYS A 403 8.85 91.55 -14.99
C LYS A 403 9.60 92.57 -15.85
N MET A 404 10.62 92.14 -16.60
CA MET A 404 11.35 93.01 -17.55
C MET A 404 10.56 93.43 -18.80
N LEU A 405 9.37 92.85 -19.04
CA LEU A 405 8.48 93.23 -20.14
C LEU A 405 7.32 94.14 -19.68
N ILE A 406 7.16 94.33 -18.37
CA ILE A 406 6.11 95.16 -17.75
C ILE A 406 6.70 96.51 -17.28
N GLU A 407 8.01 96.59 -17.05
CA GLU A 407 8.80 97.85 -17.13
C GLU A 407 9.07 98.21 -18.60
#